data_AF-A0A7C5S0F3-F1
#
_entry.id   AF-A0A7C5S0F3-F1
#
_cell.length_a   1.000
_cell.length_b   1.000
_cell.length_c   1.000
_cell.angle_alpha   90.00
_cell.angle_beta   90.00
_cell.angle_gamma   90.00
#
_symmetry.space_group_name_H-M   'P 1'
#
loop_
_entity.id
_entity.type
_entity.pdbx_description
1 polymer ?
#
loop_
_entity_poly.entity_id
_entity_poly.type
_entity_poly.pdbx_seq_one_letter_code
_entity_poly.pdbx_strand_id
1 'polypeptide(L)' 'MSRRFNDNLLLVKNLCESLNILARWSLEDAGDDSCRALYNDIVKDTSSYLEEIEAEIESHKSKGKWEER' A
#
# COMPACT_ATOMS: atom_id res chain seq x y z
N MET A 1 -4.93 -19.97 1.12
CA MET A 1 -5.62 -19.03 0.20
C MET A 1 -5.34 -19.51 -1.22
N SER A 2 -6.16 -19.14 -2.21
CA SER A 2 -5.78 -19.43 -3.60
C SER A 2 -4.53 -18.63 -3.97
N ARG A 3 -3.61 -19.20 -4.76
CA ARG A 3 -2.48 -18.47 -5.36
C ARG A 3 -2.83 -17.08 -5.88
N ARG A 4 -3.89 -17.01 -6.69
CA ARG A 4 -4.37 -15.77 -7.31
C ARG A 4 -4.69 -14.68 -6.29
N PHE A 5 -5.22 -15.06 -5.12
CA PHE A 5 -5.49 -14.10 -4.06
C PHE A 5 -4.20 -13.53 -3.48
N ASN A 6 -3.21 -14.39 -3.19
CA ASN A 6 -1.91 -13.94 -2.67
C ASN A 6 -1.14 -13.09 -3.69
N ASP A 7 -1.20 -13.46 -4.98
CA ASP A 7 -0.63 -12.68 -6.07
C ASP A 7 -1.29 -11.29 -6.17
N ASN A 8 -2.63 -11.24 -6.04
CA ASN A 8 -3.35 -9.98 -6.00
C ASN A 8 -2.96 -9.13 -4.78
N LEU A 9 -2.77 -9.73 -3.61
CA LEU A 9 -2.37 -9.03 -2.40
C LEU A 9 -0.99 -8.36 -2.57
N LEU A 10 -0.04 -9.06 -3.19
CA LEU A 10 1.26 -8.49 -3.56
C LEU A 10 1.11 -7.35 -4.56
N LEU A 11 0.25 -7.50 -5.58
CA LEU A 11 0.01 -6.45 -6.56
C LEU A 11 -0.58 -5.20 -5.91
N VAL A 12 -1.54 -5.36 -5.01
CA VAL A 12 -2.15 -4.25 -4.26
C VAL A 12 -1.09 -3.55 -3.40
N LYS A 13 -0.22 -4.30 -2.71
CA LYS A 13 0.91 -3.73 -1.95
C LYS A 13 1.76 -2.84 -2.85
N ASN A 14 2.24 -3.36 -3.98
CA ASN A 14 3.13 -2.65 -4.89
C ASN A 14 2.48 -1.37 -5.47
N LEU A 15 1.19 -1.44 -5.79
CA LEU A 15 0.43 -0.28 -6.27
C LEU A 15 0.26 0.77 -5.17
N CYS A 16 0.03 0.35 -3.92
CA CYS A 16 -0.09 1.23 -2.77
C CYS A 16 1.26 1.91 -2.43
N GLU A 17 2.37 1.18 -2.50
CA GLU A 17 3.73 1.75 -2.38
C GLU A 17 3.98 2.80 -3.46
N SER A 18 3.65 2.47 -4.71
CA SER A 18 3.82 3.39 -5.84
C SER A 18 2.98 4.66 -5.66
N LEU A 19 1.74 4.52 -5.21
CA LEU A 19 0.86 5.67 -4.91
C LEU A 19 1.40 6.52 -3.77
N ASN A 20 1.88 5.90 -2.67
CA ASN A 20 2.46 6.63 -1.54
C ASN A 20 3.68 7.46 -1.97
N ILE A 21 4.57 6.87 -2.78
CA ILE A 21 5.76 7.56 -3.33
C ILE A 21 5.33 8.76 -4.19
N LEU A 22 4.41 8.55 -5.14
CA LEU A 22 3.94 9.63 -6.01
C LEU A 22 3.23 10.74 -5.23
N ALA A 23 2.47 10.40 -4.19
CA ALA A 23 1.81 11.39 -3.34
C ALA A 23 2.82 12.21 -2.53
N ARG A 24 3.92 11.61 -2.07
CA ARG A 24 5.02 12.33 -1.39
C ARG A 24 5.71 13.32 -2.33
N TRP A 25 6.04 12.90 -3.55
CA TRP A 25 6.61 13.82 -4.55
C TRP A 25 5.66 14.96 -4.88
N SER A 26 4.37 14.65 -5.07
CA SER A 26 3.37 15.67 -5.36
C SER A 26 3.15 16.63 -4.20
N LEU A 27 3.31 16.17 -2.95
CA LEU A 27 3.25 17.01 -1.76
C LEU A 27 4.42 18.02 -1.69
N GLU A 28 5.63 17.60 -2.10
CA GLU A 28 6.80 18.47 -2.19
C GLU A 28 6.60 19.58 -3.24
N ASP A 29 5.97 19.23 -4.37
CA ASP A 29 5.68 20.15 -5.48
C ASP A 29 4.43 21.03 -5.25
N ALA A 30 3.62 20.73 -4.22
CA ALA A 30 2.33 21.39 -4.00
C ALA A 30 2.50 22.89 -3.64
N GLY A 31 2.01 23.74 -4.54
CA GLY A 31 2.08 25.20 -4.45
C GLY A 31 1.00 25.88 -3.60
N ASP A 32 -0.01 25.13 -3.15
CA ASP A 32 -1.09 25.64 -2.30
C ASP A 32 -1.51 24.64 -1.21
N ASP A 33 -2.15 25.17 -0.16
CA ASP A 33 -2.52 24.41 1.04
C ASP A 33 -3.60 23.34 0.77
N SER A 34 -4.46 23.54 -0.23
CA SER A 34 -5.51 22.56 -0.56
C SER A 34 -4.92 21.32 -1.25
N CYS A 35 -3.95 21.51 -2.16
CA CYS A 35 -3.19 20.41 -2.74
C CYS A 35 -2.36 19.69 -1.68
N ARG A 36 -1.74 20.42 -0.74
CA ARG A 36 -0.99 19.83 0.38
C ARG A 36 -1.88 18.99 1.28
N ALA A 37 -3.09 19.45 1.60
CA ALA A 37 -4.03 18.68 2.39
C ALA A 37 -4.41 17.37 1.68
N LEU A 38 -4.77 17.45 0.40
CA LEU A 38 -5.09 16.27 -0.42
C LEU A 38 -3.97 15.23 -0.41
N TYR A 39 -2.74 15.64 -0.73
CA TYR A 39 -1.62 14.69 -0.80
C TYR A 39 -1.20 14.17 0.57
N ASN A 40 -1.33 14.96 1.65
CA ASN A 40 -1.13 14.47 3.01
C ASN A 40 -2.12 13.35 3.36
N ASP A 41 -3.40 13.52 3.02
CA ASP A 41 -4.42 12.50 3.27
C ASP A 41 -4.12 11.21 2.49
N ILE A 42 -3.74 11.33 1.22
CA ILE A 42 -3.34 10.17 0.40
C ILE A 42 -2.12 9.46 1.02
N VAL A 43 -1.09 10.20 1.46
CA VAL A 43 0.09 9.61 2.11
C VAL A 43 -0.30 8.87 3.37
N LYS A 44 -1.15 9.47 4.22
CA LYS A 44 -1.61 8.87 5.47
C LYS A 44 -2.37 7.56 5.23
N ASP A 45 -3.35 7.60 4.33
CA ASP A 45 -4.22 6.44 4.05
C ASP A 45 -3.42 5.31 3.41
N THR A 46 -2.57 5.62 2.43
CA THR A 46 -1.73 4.60 1.77
C THR A 46 -0.68 4.00 2.70
N SER A 47 -0.14 4.76 3.66
CA SER A 47 0.73 4.20 4.70
C SER A 47 -0.05 3.23 5.61
N SER A 48 -1.28 3.57 6.02
CA SER A 48 -2.14 2.66 6.79
C SER A 48 -2.45 1.38 6.01
N TYR A 49 -2.81 1.50 4.73
CA TYR A 49 -3.09 0.34 3.88
C TYR A 49 -1.88 -0.57 3.71
N LEU A 50 -0.67 -0.02 3.60
CA LEU A 50 0.55 -0.82 3.51
C LEU A 50 0.77 -1.66 4.77
N GLU A 51 0.59 -1.08 5.94
CA GLU A 51 0.71 -1.80 7.22
C GLU A 51 -0.31 -2.96 7.30
N GLU A 52 -1.56 -2.71 6.91
CA GLU A 52 -2.62 -3.73 6.90
C GLU A 52 -2.32 -4.86 5.90
N ILE A 53 -1.89 -4.51 4.69
CA ILE A 53 -1.55 -5.48 3.65
C ILE A 53 -0.34 -6.32 4.06
N GLU A 54 0.69 -5.71 4.65
CA GLU A 54 1.87 -6.42 5.16
C GLU A 54 1.52 -7.38 6.30
N ALA A 55 0.66 -6.94 7.23
CA ALA A 55 0.14 -7.79 8.30
C ALA A 55 -0.64 -8.99 7.75
N GLU A 56 -1.45 -8.79 6.71
CA GLU A 56 -2.21 -9.89 6.09
C GLU A 56 -1.32 -10.86 5.31
N ILE A 57 -0.29 -10.36 4.61
CA ILE A 57 0.73 -11.20 3.96
C ILE A 57 1.41 -12.09 4.99
N GLU A 58 1.84 -11.51 6.12
CA GLU A 58 2.53 -12.26 7.18
C GLU A 58 1.59 -13.26 7.88
N SER A 59 0.32 -12.87 8.11
CA SER A 59 -0.75 -13.75 8.57
C SER A 59 -0.93 -14.96 7.64
N HIS A 60 -0.87 -14.77 6.33
CA HIS A 60 -0.99 -15.86 5.37
C HIS A 60 0.23 -16.79 5.38
N LYS A 61 1.45 -16.24 5.45
CA LYS A 61 2.69 -17.04 5.52
C LYS A 61 2.73 -17.89 6.78
N SER A 62 2.54 -17.27 7.94
CA SER A 62 2.56 -17.96 9.25
C SER A 62 1.49 -19.05 9.40
N LYS A 63 0.33 -18.89 8.74
CA LYS A 63 -0.77 -19.88 8.75
C LYS A 63 -0.66 -20.95 7.66
N GLY A 64 0.45 -21.00 6.90
CA GLY A 64 0.60 -21.94 5.77
C GLY A 64 -0.45 -21.72 4.67
N LYS A 65 -1.02 -20.51 4.59
CA LYS A 65 -2.00 -20.11 3.56
C LYS A 65 -1.32 -19.48 2.35
N TRP A 66 -0.01 -19.31 2.40
CA TRP A 66 0.85 -18.81 1.33
C TRP A 66 1.38 -20.01 0.54
N GLU A 67 0.96 -20.15 -0.72
CA GLU A 67 1.51 -21.17 -1.60
C GLU A 67 3.00 -20.84 -1.86
N GLU A 68 3.91 -21.61 -1.29
CA GLU A 68 5.34 -21.57 -1.62
C GLU A 68 5.55 -22.17 -3.02
N ARG A 69 6.44 -21.55 -3.81
CA ARG A 69 6.67 -21.89 -5.22
C ARG A 69 7.25 -23.28 -5.42
#